data_AF-A0A7X6SFS3-F1
#
_entry.id   AF-A0A7X6SFS3-F1
#
_cell.length_a   1.000
_cell.length_b   1.000
_cell.length_c   1.000
_cell.angle_alpha   90.00
_cell.angle_beta   90.00
_cell.angle_gamma   90.00
#
_symmetry.space_group_name_H-M   'P 1'
#
loop_
_entity.id
_entity.type
_entity.pdbx_description
1 polymer ?
#
loop_
_entity_poly.entity_id
_entity_poly.type
_entity_poly.pdbx_seq_one_letter_code
_entity_poly.pdbx_strand_id
1 'polypeptide(L)'
;MASTYVRIQDRKYGTEGLFDADRLSWDMGMCDNNARAGVSCCDDLEALLDYYVQAPIEISDDPVIITMEGVESDDEPLDAELGERLIHPTRIVSIVSAEAAGFYDGINERLENI
;
A
#
# COMPACT_ATOMS: atom_id res chain seq x y z
N MET A 1 -14.26 -6.10 13.72
CA MET A 1 -14.35 -6.77 12.40
C MET A 1 -13.08 -6.40 11.67
N ALA A 2 -12.46 -7.31 10.90
CA ALA A 2 -11.31 -6.96 10.10
C ALA A 2 -11.77 -6.10 8.91
N SER A 3 -11.10 -4.99 8.68
CA SER A 3 -11.34 -4.11 7.52
C SER A 3 -10.46 -4.56 6.36
N THR A 4 -10.87 -4.21 5.14
CA THR A 4 -10.10 -4.48 3.93
C THR A 4 -9.31 -3.24 3.54
N TYR A 5 -8.09 -3.45 3.07
CA TYR A 5 -7.14 -2.43 2.66
C TYR A 5 -6.44 -2.87 1.37
N VAL A 6 -5.85 -1.94 0.64
CA VAL A 6 -5.12 -2.23 -0.60
C VAL A 6 -3.71 -1.66 -0.56
N ARG A 7 -2.78 -2.34 -1.21
CA ARG A 7 -1.45 -1.80 -1.47
C ARG A 7 -0.99 -2.15 -2.87
N ILE A 8 0.03 -1.44 -3.33
CA ILE A 8 0.80 -1.79 -4.51
C ILE A 8 2.21 -2.27 -4.11
N GLN A 9 2.76 -3.17 -4.90
CA GLN A 9 4.17 -3.59 -4.87
C GLN A 9 4.50 -4.39 -6.13
N ASP A 10 5.79 -4.62 -6.40
CA ASP A 10 6.18 -5.59 -7.42
C ASP A 10 5.85 -7.03 -6.99
N ARG A 11 5.42 -7.85 -7.95
CA ARG A 11 5.16 -9.28 -7.75
C ARG A 11 6.40 -10.04 -7.25
N LYS A 12 7.60 -9.60 -7.65
CA LYS A 12 8.88 -10.25 -7.28
C LYS A 12 9.13 -10.32 -5.77
N TYR A 13 8.51 -9.45 -4.98
CA TYR A 13 8.68 -9.43 -3.52
C TYR A 13 7.82 -10.49 -2.81
N GLY A 14 6.90 -11.15 -3.50
CA GLY A 14 5.98 -12.12 -2.89
C GLY A 14 5.02 -11.48 -1.88
N THR A 15 4.33 -12.32 -1.12
CA THR A 15 3.36 -11.86 -0.09
C THR A 15 3.60 -12.47 1.28
N GLU A 16 4.50 -13.44 1.37
CA GLU A 16 4.80 -14.21 2.57
C GLU A 16 5.27 -13.29 3.70
N GLY A 17 6.11 -12.31 3.37
CA GLY A 17 6.63 -11.34 4.33
C GLY A 17 5.62 -10.28 4.77
N LEU A 18 4.38 -10.25 4.26
CA LEU A 18 3.36 -9.29 4.70
C LEU A 18 2.73 -9.70 6.04
N PHE A 19 2.83 -10.97 6.41
CA PHE A 19 2.28 -11.54 7.65
C PHE A 19 3.30 -11.63 8.78
N ASP A 20 4.52 -11.15 8.56
CA ASP A 20 5.54 -11.10 9.59
C ASP A 20 5.12 -10.09 10.67
N ALA A 21 5.01 -10.57 11.91
CA ALA A 21 4.59 -9.75 13.05
C ALA A 21 5.64 -8.67 13.39
N ASP A 22 6.91 -8.92 13.07
CA ASP A 22 8.01 -7.98 13.29
C ASP A 22 8.26 -7.09 12.07
N ARG A 23 7.39 -7.15 11.07
CA ARG A 23 7.52 -6.32 9.87
C ARG A 23 7.41 -4.84 10.21
N LEU A 24 8.31 -4.07 9.61
CA LEU A 24 8.28 -2.62 9.62
C LEU A 24 7.98 -2.07 8.20
N SER A 25 7.44 -0.86 8.17
CA SER A 25 7.36 0.01 7.00
C SER A 25 8.26 1.22 7.25
N TRP A 26 8.97 1.66 6.21
CA TRP A 26 9.93 2.76 6.27
C TRP A 26 9.52 3.89 5.33
N ASP A 27 10.10 5.06 5.54
CA ASP A 27 10.06 6.12 4.54
C ASP A 27 10.92 5.76 3.32
N MET A 28 10.83 6.56 2.25
CA MET A 28 11.65 6.39 1.05
C MET A 28 13.16 6.56 1.32
N GLY A 29 13.52 7.22 2.42
CA GLY A 29 14.90 7.38 2.87
C GLY A 29 15.47 6.16 3.61
N MET A 30 14.64 5.15 3.91
CA MET A 30 14.99 4.00 4.76
C MET A 30 15.59 4.45 6.11
N CYS A 31 15.05 5.53 6.67
CA CYS A 31 15.50 6.09 7.93
C CYS A 31 14.94 5.26 9.10
N ASP A 32 15.82 4.74 9.95
CA ASP A 32 15.43 3.93 11.12
C ASP A 32 14.49 4.68 12.08
N ASN A 33 14.60 6.02 12.17
CA ASN A 33 13.72 6.84 13.01
C ASN A 33 12.28 6.89 12.51
N ASN A 34 12.03 6.50 11.26
CA ASN A 34 10.71 6.48 10.62
C ASN A 34 10.21 5.04 10.39
N ALA A 35 10.86 4.05 11.01
CA ALA A 35 10.41 2.67 10.99
C ALA A 35 9.15 2.53 11.85
N ARG A 36 8.09 1.98 11.25
CA ARG A 36 6.76 1.86 11.87
C ARG A 36 6.25 0.43 11.72
N ALA A 37 5.67 -0.15 12.76
CA ALA A 37 5.20 -1.52 12.77
C ALA A 37 4.02 -1.75 11.82
N GLY A 38 4.12 -2.74 10.94
CA GLY A 38 3.06 -3.14 10.03
C GLY A 38 3.34 -2.83 8.56
N VAL A 39 2.27 -2.92 7.77
CA VAL A 39 2.26 -2.80 6.31
C VAL A 39 1.54 -1.53 5.92
N SER A 40 2.27 -0.66 5.21
CA SER A 40 1.71 0.52 4.55
C SER A 40 0.74 0.11 3.43
N CYS A 41 -0.45 0.71 3.45
CA CYS A 41 -1.56 0.46 2.52
C CYS A 41 -2.52 1.67 2.49
N CYS A 42 -3.62 1.58 1.74
CA CYS A 42 -4.71 2.54 1.72
C CYS A 42 -6.05 1.83 1.95
N ASP A 43 -7.12 2.58 2.23
CA ASP A 43 -8.45 2.02 2.50
C ASP A 43 -9.00 1.22 1.30
N ASP A 44 -8.84 1.77 0.08
CA ASP A 44 -9.27 1.15 -1.16
C ASP A 44 -8.44 1.62 -2.37
N LEU A 45 -8.78 1.12 -3.55
CA LEU A 45 -8.04 1.44 -4.78
C LEU A 45 -8.08 2.95 -5.09
N GLU A 46 -9.21 3.63 -4.88
CA GLU A 46 -9.31 5.06 -5.14
C GLU A 46 -8.40 5.86 -4.21
N ALA A 47 -8.39 5.51 -2.91
CA ALA A 47 -7.48 6.12 -1.95
C ALA A 47 -6.00 5.85 -2.29
N LEU A 48 -5.67 4.65 -2.77
CA LEU A 48 -4.32 4.33 -3.24
C LEU A 48 -3.91 5.15 -4.45
N LEU A 49 -4.82 5.39 -5.39
CA LEU A 49 -4.57 6.20 -6.57
C LEU A 49 -4.36 7.67 -6.19
N ASP A 50 -5.17 8.22 -5.29
CA ASP A 50 -5.02 9.57 -4.75
C ASP A 50 -3.68 9.73 -4.01
N TYR A 51 -3.32 8.75 -3.19
CA TYR A 51 -2.04 8.70 -2.48
C TYR A 51 -0.87 8.70 -3.46
N TYR A 52 -0.88 7.80 -4.45
CA TYR A 52 0.25 7.58 -5.34
C TYR A 52 0.58 8.78 -6.23
N VAL A 53 -0.42 9.58 -6.63
CA VAL A 53 -0.17 10.81 -7.40
C VAL A 53 0.57 11.87 -6.57
N GLN A 54 0.36 11.87 -5.25
CA GLN A 54 0.97 12.83 -4.34
C GLN A 54 2.32 12.33 -3.79
N ALA A 55 2.44 11.02 -3.57
CA ALA A 55 3.62 10.35 -3.01
C ALA A 55 3.97 9.11 -3.86
N PRO A 56 4.52 9.30 -5.08
CA PRO A 56 4.84 8.19 -5.97
C PRO A 56 5.97 7.34 -5.39
N ILE A 57 5.75 6.03 -5.41
CA ILE A 57 6.74 5.03 -4.99
C ILE A 57 7.36 4.43 -6.25
N GLU A 58 8.67 4.15 -6.22
CA GLU A 58 9.32 3.45 -7.32
C GLU A 58 8.82 1.99 -7.38
N ILE A 59 8.25 1.63 -8.53
CA ILE A 59 7.71 0.32 -8.84
C ILE A 59 8.36 -0.16 -10.13
N SER A 60 8.75 -1.42 -10.17
CA SER A 60 9.41 -2.05 -11.31
C SER A 60 8.38 -2.57 -12.32
N ASP A 61 8.74 -3.61 -13.08
CA ASP A 61 8.05 -3.95 -14.32
C ASP A 61 6.75 -4.77 -14.15
N ASP A 62 6.52 -5.40 -12.99
CA ASP A 62 5.33 -6.25 -12.75
C ASP A 62 4.62 -5.90 -11.43
N PRO A 63 3.97 -4.73 -11.34
CA PRO A 63 3.20 -4.36 -10.18
C PRO A 63 1.90 -5.12 -10.03
N VAL A 64 1.57 -5.38 -8.77
CA VAL A 64 0.31 -5.97 -8.34
C VAL A 64 -0.39 -5.10 -7.32
N ILE A 65 -1.71 -5.06 -7.41
CA ILE A 65 -2.57 -4.58 -6.33
C ILE A 65 -2.92 -5.77 -5.47
N ILE A 66 -2.63 -5.65 -4.17
CA ILE A 66 -2.90 -6.66 -3.16
C ILE A 66 -3.99 -6.11 -2.26
N THR A 67 -5.12 -6.80 -2.20
CA THR A 67 -6.19 -6.51 -1.26
C THR A 67 -6.04 -7.42 -0.05
N MET A 68 -6.06 -6.84 1.16
CA MET A 68 -5.75 -7.52 2.41
C MET A 68 -6.82 -7.21 3.45
N GLU A 69 -7.15 -8.19 4.29
CA GLU A 69 -7.80 -7.91 5.57
C GLU A 69 -6.74 -7.75 6.66
N GLY A 70 -6.97 -6.82 7.59
CA GLY A 70 -6.04 -6.59 8.70
C GLY A 70 -6.66 -5.83 9.86
N VAL A 71 -5.84 -5.67 10.89
CA VAL A 71 -6.11 -4.78 12.02
C VAL A 71 -5.14 -3.61 11.91
N GLU A 72 -5.59 -2.41 12.24
CA GLU A 72 -4.72 -1.23 12.25
C GLU A 72 -3.57 -1.42 13.24
N SER A 73 -2.41 -0.91 12.85
CA SER A 73 -1.25 -0.82 13.74
C SER A 73 -1.50 0.22 14.83
N ASP A 74 -0.86 0.04 15.98
CA ASP A 74 -0.81 1.05 17.03
C ASP A 74 0.13 2.22 16.66
N ASP A 75 1.01 2.02 15.67
CA ASP A 75 1.91 3.05 15.16
C ASP A 75 1.19 3.98 14.17
N GLU A 76 1.57 5.26 14.16
CA GLU A 76 1.03 6.25 13.23
C GLU A 76 1.60 6.03 11.81
N PRO A 77 0.76 6.04 10.75
CA PRO A 77 1.24 6.13 9.37
C PRO A 77 2.00 7.45 9.16
N LEU A 78 3.00 7.44 8.27
CA LEU A 78 3.85 8.60 7.98
C LEU A 78 3.08 9.62 7.16
N ASP A 79 2.31 9.15 6.19
CA ASP A 79 1.55 9.95 5.24
C ASP A 79 0.04 9.81 5.50
N ALA A 80 -0.38 9.74 6.77
CA ALA A 80 -1.78 9.56 7.16
C ALA A 80 -2.71 10.61 6.53
N GLU A 81 -2.20 11.83 6.36
CA GLU A 81 -2.89 12.96 5.71
C GLU A 81 -3.11 12.78 4.20
N LEU A 82 -2.32 11.90 3.56
CA LEU A 82 -2.44 11.54 2.15
C LEU A 82 -3.24 10.24 1.94
N GLY A 83 -3.75 9.63 3.02
CA GLY A 83 -4.53 8.39 2.96
C GLY A 83 -3.72 7.11 3.22
N GLU A 84 -2.47 7.21 3.68
CA GLU A 84 -1.72 6.05 4.15
C GLU A 84 -2.38 5.47 5.42
N ARG A 85 -2.49 4.15 5.44
CA ARG A 85 -2.84 3.31 6.57
C ARG A 85 -1.69 2.39 6.89
N LEU A 86 -1.61 1.99 8.15
CA LEU A 86 -0.64 1.03 8.63
C LEU A 86 -1.41 -0.10 9.32
N ILE A 87 -1.21 -1.34 8.86
CA ILE A 87 -1.97 -2.49 9.35
C ILE A 87 -1.06 -3.68 9.67
N HIS A 88 -1.54 -4.58 10.51
CA HIS A 88 -1.08 -5.96 10.56
C HIS A 88 -2.03 -6.83 9.72
N PRO A 89 -1.62 -7.25 8.51
CA PRO A 89 -2.45 -8.10 7.66
C PRO A 89 -2.72 -9.45 8.33
N THR A 90 -3.94 -9.92 8.19
CA THR A 90 -4.40 -11.23 8.69
C THR A 90 -4.77 -12.18 7.55
N ARG A 91 -5.10 -11.64 6.37
CA ARG A 91 -5.45 -12.45 5.19
C ARG A 91 -5.23 -11.66 3.89
N ILE A 92 -4.72 -12.32 2.84
CA ILE A 92 -4.84 -11.81 1.47
C ILE A 92 -6.24 -12.14 0.94
N VAL A 93 -6.96 -11.13 0.48
CA VAL A 93 -8.26 -11.28 -0.18
C VAL A 93 -8.10 -11.53 -1.67
N SER A 94 -7.23 -10.76 -2.33
CA SER A 94 -6.95 -10.90 -3.77
C SER A 94 -5.59 -10.32 -4.14
N ILE A 95 -5.07 -10.78 -5.28
CA ILE A 95 -3.89 -10.24 -5.94
C ILE A 95 -4.22 -10.13 -7.42
N VAL A 96 -4.15 -8.93 -7.97
CA VAL A 96 -4.40 -8.64 -9.39
C VAL A 96 -3.25 -7.81 -9.95
N SER A 97 -3.00 -7.88 -11.26
CA SER A 97 -2.02 -6.96 -11.87
C SER A 97 -2.51 -5.51 -11.75
N ALA A 98 -1.59 -4.56 -11.67
CA ALA A 98 -1.94 -3.13 -11.64
C ALA A 98 -2.76 -2.72 -12.88
N GLU A 99 -2.43 -3.26 -14.05
CA GLU A 99 -3.22 -3.08 -15.27
C GLU A 99 -4.67 -3.58 -15.11
N ALA A 100 -4.86 -4.81 -14.64
CA ALA A 100 -6.21 -5.37 -14.46
C ALA A 100 -7.01 -4.66 -13.36
N ALA A 101 -6.33 -4.04 -12.40
CA ALA A 101 -6.95 -3.18 -11.39
C ALA A 101 -7.36 -1.81 -11.94
N GLY A 102 -6.95 -1.43 -13.15
CA GLY A 102 -7.18 -0.09 -13.68
C GLY A 102 -6.25 0.98 -13.06
N PHE A 103 -5.13 0.57 -12.48
CA PHE A 103 -4.23 1.47 -11.75
C PHE A 103 -3.70 2.59 -12.64
N TYR A 104 -3.14 2.25 -13.80
CA TYR A 104 -2.52 3.24 -14.69
C TYR A 104 -3.53 4.24 -15.26
N ASP A 105 -4.70 3.76 -15.68
CA ASP A 105 -5.77 4.61 -16.18
C ASP A 105 -6.25 5.57 -15.07
N GLY A 106 -6.42 5.06 -13.85
CA GLY A 106 -6.83 5.86 -12.70
C GLY A 106 -5.80 6.91 -12.27
N ILE A 107 -4.50 6.62 -12.38
CA ILE A 107 -3.42 7.61 -12.16
C ILE A 107 -3.45 8.68 -13.24
N ASN A 108 -3.57 8.30 -14.52
CA ASN A 108 -3.59 9.25 -15.63
C ASN A 108 -4.79 10.20 -15.52
N GLU A 109 -5.98 9.69 -15.20
CA GLU A 109 -7.17 10.51 -14.99
C GLU A 109 -6.98 11.53 -13.88
N ARG A 110 -6.35 11.15 -12.77
CA ARG A 110 -6.03 12.08 -11.68
C ARG A 110 -5.07 13.16 -12.13
N LEU A 111 -3.97 12.79 -12.78
CA LEU A 111 -2.96 13.72 -13.26
C LEU A 111 -3.49 14.72 -14.29
N GLU A 112 -4.48 14.34 -15.10
CA GLU A 112 -5.13 15.25 -16.06
C GLU A 112 -6.00 16.33 -15.39
N ASN A 113 -6.36 16.14 -14.12
CA ASN A 113 -7.25 17.01 -13.35
C ASN A 113 -6.54 17.87 -12.29
N ILE A 114 -5.19 17.93 -12.29
CA ILE A 114 -4.35 18.73 -11.38
C ILE A 114 -3.68 19.88 -12.14
#